data_AF-A0AAE0QMN8-F1
#
_entry.id   AF-A0AAE0QMN8-F1
#
_cell.length_a   1.000
_cell.length_b   1.000
_cell.length_c   1.000
_cell.angle_alpha   90.00
_cell.angle_beta   90.00
_cell.angle_gamma   90.00
#
_symmetry.space_group_name_H-M   'P 1'
#
loop_
_entity.id
_entity.type
_entity.pdbx_description
1 polymer ?
#
loop_
_entity_poly.entity_id
_entity_poly.type
_entity_poly.pdbx_seq_one_letter_code
_entity_poly.pdbx_strand_id
1 'polypeptide(L)'
;MDRTEENRQEYKELQHRVKREVSKAKQKAYDELYTRLDTREGQKDLYRLARQRDRDGKDVQQVRVIKDRDGRVLTSEESVQRRWKEYFEELMNEENERGKKSRRGELCGTESR
;
A
#
# COMPACT_ATOMS: atom_id res chain seq x y z
N MET A 1 0.73 -37.84 17.88
CA MET A 1 1.35 -37.43 16.61
C MET A 1 2.83 -37.32 16.85
N ASP A 2 3.55 -38.39 16.57
CA ASP A 2 4.98 -38.48 16.88
C ASP A 2 5.75 -37.50 15.98
N ARG A 3 6.54 -36.61 16.58
CA ARG A 3 7.31 -35.57 15.87
C ARG A 3 8.71 -36.10 15.59
N THR A 4 8.79 -37.20 14.85
CA THR A 4 10.05 -37.81 14.42
C THR A 4 10.68 -37.06 13.24
N GLU A 5 12.00 -37.11 13.14
CA GLU A 5 12.75 -36.41 12.06
C GLU A 5 12.34 -36.93 10.67
N GLU A 6 11.90 -38.18 10.55
CA GLU A 6 11.35 -38.77 9.33
C GLU A 6 10.08 -38.05 8.85
N ASN A 7 9.13 -37.77 9.74
CA ASN A 7 7.91 -37.02 9.42
C ASN A 7 8.23 -35.60 8.94
N ARG A 8 9.27 -34.99 9.52
CA ARG A 8 9.75 -33.66 9.11
C ARG A 8 10.39 -33.71 7.72
N GLN A 9 11.13 -34.77 7.43
CA GLN A 9 11.76 -34.97 6.13
C GLN A 9 10.73 -35.21 5.03
N GLU A 10 9.74 -36.08 5.28
CA GLU A 10 8.63 -36.32 4.36
C GLU A 10 7.85 -35.03 4.06
N TYR A 11 7.55 -34.23 5.10
CA TYR A 11 6.90 -32.93 4.92
C TYR A 11 7.70 -31.99 4.00
N LYS A 12 9.02 -31.90 4.18
CA LYS A 12 9.89 -31.08 3.31
C LYS A 12 9.84 -31.58 1.87
N GLU A 13 9.89 -32.89 1.66
CA GLU A 13 9.84 -33.47 0.31
C GLU A 13 8.52 -33.21 -0.39
N LEU A 14 7.40 -33.37 0.31
CA LEU A 14 6.08 -33.01 -0.18
C LEU A 14 6.02 -31.52 -0.49
N GLN A 15 6.53 -30.65 0.39
CA GLN A 15 6.58 -29.21 0.15
C GLN A 15 7.40 -28.87 -1.09
N HIS A 16 8.54 -29.54 -1.32
CA HIS A 16 9.35 -29.36 -2.53
C HIS A 16 8.61 -29.84 -3.77
N ARG A 17 7.93 -30.98 -3.72
CA ARG A 17 7.08 -31.49 -4.82
C ARG A 17 6.00 -30.47 -5.18
N VAL A 18 5.26 -29.97 -4.18
CA VAL A 18 4.21 -28.96 -4.37
C VAL A 18 4.79 -27.68 -4.99
N LYS A 19 5.90 -27.16 -4.46
CA LYS A 19 6.56 -25.97 -5.01
C LYS A 19 6.96 -26.14 -6.47
N ARG A 20 7.47 -27.32 -6.86
CA ARG A 20 7.80 -27.63 -8.26
C ARG A 20 6.57 -27.63 -9.14
N GLU A 21 5.49 -28.29 -8.74
CA GLU A 21 4.26 -28.32 -9.53
C GLU A 21 3.62 -26.93 -9.67
N VAL A 22 3.62 -26.13 -8.60
CA VAL A 22 3.19 -24.73 -8.67
C VAL A 22 4.08 -23.92 -9.62
N SER A 23 5.39 -24.13 -9.60
CA SER A 23 6.31 -23.47 -10.52
C SER A 23 6.03 -23.83 -11.98
N LYS A 24 5.78 -25.11 -12.27
CA LYS A 24 5.41 -25.59 -13.61
C LYS A 24 4.08 -24.99 -14.09
N ALA A 25 3.07 -24.97 -13.21
CA ALA A 25 1.77 -24.38 -13.52
C ALA A 25 1.89 -22.88 -13.82
N LYS A 26 2.68 -22.15 -13.03
CA LYS A 26 2.98 -20.73 -13.27
C LYS A 26 3.69 -20.52 -14.60
N GLN A 27 4.71 -21.33 -14.90
CA GLN A 27 5.45 -21.25 -16.15
C GLN A 27 4.52 -21.44 -17.34
N LYS A 28 3.70 -22.49 -17.33
CA LYS A 28 2.71 -22.75 -18.37
C LYS A 28 1.75 -21.57 -18.58
N ALA A 29 1.24 -20.99 -17.49
CA ALA A 29 0.36 -19.83 -17.57
C ALA A 29 1.06 -18.60 -18.19
N TYR A 30 2.36 -18.39 -17.91
CA TYR A 30 3.12 -17.32 -18.54
C TYR A 30 3.40 -17.60 -20.02
N ASP A 31 3.72 -18.83 -20.39
CA ASP A 31 3.96 -19.21 -21.79
C ASP A 31 2.70 -18.97 -22.65
N GLU A 32 1.53 -19.36 -22.13
CA GLU A 32 0.22 -19.08 -22.75
C GLU A 32 -0.05 -17.57 -22.86
N LEU A 33 0.27 -16.80 -21.81
CA LEU A 33 0.14 -15.34 -21.84
C LEU A 33 1.03 -14.72 -22.92
N TYR A 34 2.30 -15.11 -23.02
CA TYR A 34 3.22 -14.55 -24.01
C TYR A 34 2.80 -14.90 -25.43
N THR A 35 2.37 -16.15 -25.66
CA THR A 35 1.84 -16.58 -26.96
C THR A 35 0.65 -15.69 -27.37
N ARG A 36 -0.26 -15.39 -26.44
CA ARG A 36 -1.40 -14.49 -26.70
C ARG A 36 -0.96 -13.05 -26.98
N LEU A 37 0.02 -12.53 -26.26
CA LEU A 37 0.52 -11.16 -26.43
C LEU A 37 1.24 -10.93 -27.76
N ASP A 38 1.80 -11.99 -28.36
CA ASP A 38 2.47 -11.92 -29.67
C ASP A 38 1.49 -11.84 -30.85
N THR A 39 0.19 -12.01 -30.59
CA THR A 39 -0.86 -11.83 -31.59
C THR A 39 -1.22 -10.35 -31.77
N ARG A 40 -1.78 -10.00 -32.93
CA ARG A 40 -2.28 -8.65 -33.21
C ARG A 40 -3.37 -8.21 -32.23
N GLU A 41 -4.20 -9.14 -31.75
CA GLU A 41 -5.21 -8.90 -30.73
C GLU A 41 -4.59 -8.69 -29.34
N GLY A 42 -3.47 -9.35 -29.07
CA GLY A 42 -2.67 -9.24 -27.85
C GLY A 42 -2.00 -7.88 -27.63
N GLN A 43 -1.78 -7.10 -28.69
CA GLN A 43 -1.15 -5.77 -28.60
C GLN A 43 -1.92 -4.81 -27.67
N LYS A 44 -3.26 -4.86 -27.67
CA LYS A 44 -4.10 -4.04 -26.78
C LYS A 44 -3.93 -4.43 -25.32
N ASP A 45 -3.77 -5.72 -25.05
CA ASP A 45 -3.54 -6.23 -23.70
C ASP A 45 -2.12 -5.90 -23.22
N LEU A 46 -1.12 -5.95 -24.11
CA LEU A 46 0.25 -5.52 -23.82
C LEU A 46 0.29 -4.05 -23.38
N TYR A 47 -0.37 -3.18 -24.13
CA TYR A 47 -0.49 -1.76 -23.78
C TYR A 47 -1.16 -1.57 -22.40
N ARG A 48 -2.21 -2.34 -22.11
CA ARG A 48 -2.90 -2.29 -20.81
C ARG A 48 -1.99 -2.73 -19.66
N LEU A 49 -1.24 -3.82 -19.85
CA LEU A 49 -0.27 -4.32 -18.87
C LEU A 49 0.84 -3.30 -18.60
N ALA A 50 1.40 -2.70 -19.65
CA ALA A 50 2.41 -1.65 -19.53
C ALA A 50 1.87 -0.44 -18.75
N ARG A 51 0.65 0.02 -19.08
CA ARG A 51 -0.01 1.14 -18.39
C ARG A 51 -0.38 0.83 -16.94
N GLN A 52 -0.66 -0.44 -16.60
CA GLN A 52 -0.87 -0.83 -15.21
C GLN A 52 0.45 -0.80 -14.44
N ARG A 53 1.53 -1.36 -14.99
CA ARG A 53 2.87 -1.32 -14.36
C ARG A 53 3.36 0.10 -14.11
N ASP A 54 3.17 1.01 -15.09
CA ASP A 54 3.48 2.43 -14.93
C ASP A 54 2.69 3.08 -13.78
N ARG A 55 1.41 2.73 -13.61
CA ARG A 55 0.60 3.22 -12.49
C ARG A 55 1.04 2.63 -11.16
N ASP A 56 1.32 1.33 -11.11
CA ASP A 56 1.72 0.65 -9.88
C ASP A 56 3.04 1.19 -9.33
N GLY A 57 3.95 1.63 -10.21
CA GLY A 57 5.23 2.25 -9.86
C GLY A 57 5.17 3.72 -9.45
N LYS A 58 4.01 4.39 -9.52
CA LYS A 58 3.84 5.78 -9.08
C LYS A 58 3.46 5.83 -7.60
N ASP A 59 4.18 6.64 -6.83
CA ASP A 59 3.86 6.90 -5.41
C ASP A 59 2.47 7.53 -5.23
N VAL A 60 2.05 8.31 -6.24
CA VAL A 60 0.76 8.98 -6.28
C VAL A 60 -0.05 8.38 -7.42
N GLN A 61 -0.74 7.27 -7.12
CA GLN A 61 -1.57 6.55 -8.09
C GLN A 61 -2.90 7.27 -8.38
N GLN A 62 -3.39 8.07 -7.42
CA GLN A 62 -4.60 8.87 -7.53
C GLN A 62 -4.23 10.36 -7.59
N VAL A 63 -4.91 11.12 -8.45
CA VAL A 63 -4.85 12.59 -8.40
C VAL A 63 -5.19 13.02 -6.98
N ARG A 64 -4.29 13.75 -6.31
CA ARG A 64 -4.57 14.33 -4.99
C ARG A 64 -5.56 15.47 -5.19
N VAL A 65 -6.83 15.12 -5.15
CA VAL A 65 -7.93 16.07 -5.25
C VAL A 65 -8.06 16.77 -3.90
N ILE A 66 -7.77 18.06 -3.88
CA ILE A 66 -7.91 18.87 -2.67
C ILE A 66 -9.36 19.29 -2.55
N LYS A 67 -9.95 19.04 -1.38
CA LYS A 67 -11.34 19.36 -1.08
C LYS A 67 -11.45 20.45 -0.03
N ASP A 68 -12.49 21.25 -0.13
CA ASP A 68 -12.90 22.15 0.95
C ASP A 68 -13.50 21.38 2.13
N ARG A 69 -13.90 22.11 3.18
CA ARG A 69 -14.52 21.52 4.39
C ARG A 69 -15.85 20.84 4.09
N ASP A 70 -16.55 21.30 3.06
CA ASP A 70 -17.83 20.76 2.59
C ASP A 70 -17.66 19.56 1.64
N GLY A 71 -16.42 19.12 1.42
CA GLY A 71 -16.10 17.97 0.59
C GLY A 71 -16.13 18.22 -0.91
N ARG A 72 -16.27 19.48 -1.35
CA ARG A 72 -16.25 19.87 -2.77
C ARG A 72 -14.82 20.00 -3.25
N VAL A 73 -14.60 19.63 -4.51
CA VAL A 73 -13.28 19.66 -5.15
C VAL A 73 -12.90 21.09 -5.50
N LEU A 74 -11.72 21.50 -5.04
CA LEU A 74 -11.15 22.80 -5.38
C LEU A 74 -10.41 22.73 -6.72
N THR A 75 -10.71 23.67 -7.61
CA THR A 75 -10.16 23.72 -8.98
C THR A 75 -9.29 24.94 -9.24
N SER A 76 -9.44 26.03 -8.48
CA SER A 76 -8.60 27.23 -8.62
C SER A 76 -7.38 27.16 -7.71
N GLU A 77 -6.25 27.65 -8.20
CA GLU A 77 -4.98 27.65 -7.45
C GLU A 77 -5.09 28.42 -6.12
N GLU A 78 -5.72 29.60 -6.14
CA GLU A 78 -5.94 30.42 -4.94
C GLU A 78 -6.74 29.67 -3.87
N SER A 79 -7.79 28.94 -4.26
CA SER A 79 -8.60 28.16 -3.32
C SER A 79 -7.82 26.99 -2.73
N VAL A 80 -7.00 26.33 -3.55
CA VAL A 80 -6.12 25.24 -3.12
C VAL A 80 -5.08 25.74 -2.11
N GLN A 81 -4.39 26.85 -2.40
CA GLN A 81 -3.40 27.44 -1.50
C GLN A 81 -4.02 27.87 -0.17
N ARG A 82 -5.20 28.50 -0.21
CA ARG A 82 -5.93 28.87 1.00
C ARG A 82 -6.33 27.66 1.83
N ARG A 83 -6.81 26.58 1.20
CA ARG A 83 -7.17 25.34 1.90
C ARG A 83 -5.96 24.66 2.56
N TRP A 84 -4.80 24.69 1.90
CA TRP A 84 -3.53 24.23 2.46
C TRP A 84 -3.13 25.05 3.68
N LYS A 85 -3.20 26.39 3.57
CA LYS A 85 -2.91 27.30 4.67
C LYS A 85 -3.79 27.01 5.89
N GLU A 86 -5.12 26.94 5.69
CA GLU A 86 -6.07 26.59 6.76
C GLU A 86 -5.74 25.24 7.40
N TYR A 87 -5.42 24.21 6.60
CA TYR A 87 -5.07 22.89 7.13
C TYR A 87 -3.82 22.92 8.01
N PHE A 88 -2.76 23.59 7.56
CA PHE A 88 -1.51 23.68 8.32
C PHE A 88 -1.65 24.57 9.56
N GLU A 89 -2.45 25.64 9.49
CA GLU A 89 -2.74 26.50 10.64
C GLU A 89 -3.49 25.72 11.73
N GLU A 90 -4.50 24.92 11.38
CA GLU A 90 -5.17 24.02 12.34
C GLU A 90 -4.19 22.98 12.90
N LEU A 91 -3.43 22.31 12.02
CA LEU A 91 -2.50 21.26 12.41
C LEU A 91 -1.42 21.74 13.39
N MET A 92 -0.93 22.97 13.23
CA MET A 92 0.17 23.53 14.03
C MET A 92 -0.30 24.25 15.29
N ASN A 93 -1.52 24.79 15.31
CA ASN A 93 -2.03 25.59 16.42
C ASN A 93 -2.99 24.83 17.34
N GLU A 94 -3.63 23.75 16.88
CA GLU A 94 -4.43 22.89 17.74
C GLU A 94 -3.53 21.92 18.51
N GLU A 95 -3.67 21.88 19.84
CA GLU A 95 -2.91 20.94 20.66
C GLU A 95 -3.33 19.50 20.35
N ASN A 96 -2.46 18.80 19.63
CA ASN A 96 -2.68 17.41 19.25
C ASN A 96 -2.90 16.53 20.50
N GLU A 97 -3.84 15.59 20.47
CA GLU A 97 -4.18 14.70 21.61
C GLU A 97 -2.96 13.96 22.19
N ARG A 98 -1.92 13.71 21.35
CA ARG A 98 -0.63 13.15 21.79
C ARG A 98 0.15 14.08 22.73
N GLY A 99 0.07 15.41 22.55
CA GLY A 99 0.71 16.41 23.42
C GLY A 99 0.03 16.54 24.79
N LYS A 100 -1.31 16.39 24.84
CA LYS A 100 -2.10 16.45 26.08
C LYS A 100 -1.79 15.32 27.07
N LYS A 101 -1.28 14.18 26.60
CA LYS A 101 -0.86 13.07 27.47
C LYS A 101 0.53 13.31 28.09
N SER A 102 1.41 14.05 27.41
CA SER A 102 2.75 14.36 27.91
C SER A 102 2.70 15.35 29.08
N ARG A 103 1.88 16.41 28.98
CA ARG A 103 1.81 17.46 30.02
C ARG A 103 1.01 17.09 31.27
N ARG A 104 0.09 16.12 31.19
CA ARG A 104 -0.63 15.60 32.38
C ARG A 104 0.25 14.74 33.29
N GLY A 105 1.36 14.20 32.79
CA GLY A 105 2.33 13.45 33.59
C GLY A 105 3.24 14.32 34.47
N GLU A 106 3.33 15.63 34.19
CA GLU A 106 4.24 16.55 34.89
C GLU A 106 3.59 17.29 36.08
N LEU A 107 2.29 17.11 36.31
CA LEU A 107 1.56 17.75 37.43
C LEU A 107 1.43 16.88 38.69
N CYS A 108 2.01 15.66 38.71
CA CYS A 108 2.13 14.85 39.92
C CYS A 108 3.61 14.75 40.33
N GLY A 109 4.16 15.87 40.79
CA GLY A 109 5.58 15.98 41.11
C GLY A 109 5.91 17.25 41.88
N THR A 110 5.14 17.59 42.92
CA THR A 110 5.58 18.58 43.91
C THR A 110 5.44 18.01 45.32
N GLU A 111 6.60 17.55 45.81
CA GLU A 111 7.09 17.62 47.19
C GLU A 111 6.22 17.09 48.35
N SER A 112 6.63 15.91 48.83
CA SER A 112 6.61 15.61 50.26
C SER A 112 7.48 16.61 51.03
N ARG A 113 6.96 17.10 52.16
CA ARG A 113 7.75 17.37 53.35
C ARG A 113 7.02 16.85 54.58
#